data_AF-A0A699QX82-F1
#
_entry.id   AF-A0A699QX82-F1
#
_cell.length_a   1.000
_cell.length_b   1.000
_cell.length_c   1.000
_cell.angle_alpha   90.00
_cell.angle_beta   90.00
_cell.angle_gamma   90.00
#
_symmetry.space_group_name_H-M   'P 1'
#
loop_
_entity.id
_entity.type
_entity.pdbx_description
1 polymer ?
#
loop_
_entity_poly.entity_id
_entity_poly.type
_entity_poly.pdbx_seq_one_letter_code
_entity_poly.pdbx_strand_id
1 'polypeptide(L)'
;MAFDWHSEPLRRDTPVTQDYRNTQNVRRFMTGQCGAAFKFDRDFMAWIRNDTPKTLGDVVDESGSAAIEMALGLCGADFRLVAASSWNEGVGQDELKRLNPLMQVPTLVAPGNAVLTESAAILTHLALEFPQSGLLSGDSLERAQQLRALAYITTNCYATIGLIDYPERWLPGADQQQLDRLVAGATGKLHSQWEVFSDVFHNPVAWHPEAPSAVEILASVVSQWSGAR
;
A
#
# COMPACT_ATOMS: atom_id res chain seq x y z
N MET A 1 -10.55 13.37 29.02
CA MET A 1 -10.18 14.69 28.46
C MET A 1 -10.15 14.54 26.95
N ALA A 2 -10.58 15.56 26.21
CA ALA A 2 -10.41 15.59 24.75
C ALA A 2 -8.92 15.67 24.42
N PHE A 3 -8.46 14.97 23.39
CA PHE A 3 -7.06 14.97 22.95
C PHE A 3 -6.78 16.28 22.19
N ASP A 4 -5.73 17.02 22.55
CA ASP A 4 -5.41 18.26 21.83
C ASP A 4 -4.63 17.99 20.53
N TRP A 5 -5.39 17.84 19.46
CA TRP A 5 -4.88 17.66 18.10
C TRP A 5 -3.98 18.79 17.58
N HIS A 6 -3.89 19.96 18.24
CA HIS A 6 -3.04 21.07 17.80
C HIS A 6 -1.61 20.99 18.33
N SER A 7 -1.41 20.41 19.51
CA SER A 7 -0.14 20.51 20.23
C SER A 7 0.35 19.22 20.86
N GLU A 8 -0.53 18.24 21.11
CA GLU A 8 -0.10 16.97 21.69
C GLU A 8 0.77 16.17 20.71
N PRO A 9 1.82 15.48 21.21
CA PRO A 9 2.66 14.65 20.37
C PRO A 9 1.88 13.53 19.68
N LEU A 10 1.94 13.50 18.36
CA LEU A 10 1.32 12.46 17.54
C LEU A 10 2.28 11.30 17.31
N ARG A 11 1.76 10.10 17.45
CA ARG A 11 2.46 8.83 17.25
C ARG A 11 1.56 7.91 16.44
N ARG A 12 2.13 6.84 15.91
CA ARG A 12 1.37 5.84 15.15
C ARG A 12 0.29 5.16 16.01
N ASP A 13 0.51 5.00 17.30
CA ASP A 13 -0.46 4.45 18.24
C ASP A 13 -1.51 5.46 18.72
N THR A 14 -1.45 6.74 18.29
CA THR A 14 -2.43 7.75 18.68
C THR A 14 -3.82 7.38 18.13
N PRO A 15 -4.83 7.16 18.99
CA PRO A 15 -6.18 6.82 18.54
C PRO A 15 -6.84 7.99 17.79
N VAL A 16 -7.50 7.70 16.68
CA VAL A 16 -8.41 8.63 15.99
C VAL A 16 -9.73 8.64 16.75
N THR A 17 -9.92 9.68 17.55
CA THR A 17 -11.12 9.89 18.37
C THR A 17 -12.20 10.64 17.59
N GLN A 18 -13.45 10.62 18.09
CA GLN A 18 -14.59 11.31 17.44
C GLN A 18 -14.37 12.82 17.25
N ASP A 19 -13.53 13.44 18.07
CA ASP A 19 -13.14 14.84 17.98
C ASP A 19 -11.94 15.08 17.05
N TYR A 20 -11.53 14.10 16.23
CA TYR A 20 -10.45 14.24 15.26
C TYR A 20 -10.51 15.56 14.49
N ARG A 21 -9.35 16.21 14.38
CA ARG A 21 -9.15 17.43 13.60
C ARG A 21 -7.93 17.26 12.70
N ASN A 22 -8.10 17.53 11.41
CA ASN A 22 -6.98 17.66 10.47
C ASN A 22 -6.27 19.02 10.66
N THR A 23 -5.56 19.14 11.78
CA THR A 23 -4.78 20.32 12.17
C THR A 23 -3.43 20.36 11.44
N GLN A 24 -2.70 21.46 11.58
CA GLN A 24 -1.33 21.56 11.06
C GLN A 24 -0.38 20.52 11.72
N ASN A 25 -0.64 20.13 12.96
CA ASN A 25 0.13 19.10 13.67
C ASN A 25 -0.09 17.71 13.02
N VAL A 26 -1.35 17.34 12.76
CA VAL A 26 -1.70 16.10 12.04
C VAL A 26 -1.16 16.11 10.61
N ARG A 27 -1.25 17.25 9.91
CA ARG A 27 -0.64 17.39 8.57
C ARG A 27 0.86 17.16 8.62
N ARG A 28 1.56 17.77 9.58
CA ARG A 28 3.01 17.59 9.74
C ARG A 28 3.35 16.14 10.06
N PHE A 29 2.58 15.49 10.93
CA PHE A 29 2.73 14.06 11.22
C PHE A 29 2.54 13.22 9.95
N MET A 30 1.42 13.37 9.25
CA MET A 30 1.12 12.61 8.04
C MET A 30 2.12 12.87 6.92
N THR A 31 2.53 14.12 6.69
CA THR A 31 3.59 14.45 5.72
C THR A 31 4.96 13.89 6.15
N GLY A 32 5.24 13.81 7.46
CA GLY A 32 6.45 13.17 7.97
C GLY A 32 6.43 11.64 7.89
N GLN A 33 5.25 11.03 7.91
CA GLN A 33 5.05 9.58 7.82
C GLN A 33 4.80 9.08 6.39
N CYS A 34 4.26 9.92 5.50
CA CYS A 34 3.81 9.57 4.14
C CYS A 34 4.52 10.37 3.03
N GLY A 35 5.37 11.34 3.37
CA GLY A 35 6.11 12.16 2.41
C GLY A 35 5.49 13.53 2.08
N ALA A 36 6.31 14.41 1.51
CA ALA A 36 5.99 15.82 1.22
C ALA A 36 4.82 16.03 0.24
N ALA A 37 4.57 15.04 -0.62
CA ALA A 37 3.53 15.09 -1.65
C ALA A 37 2.12 14.73 -1.12
N PHE A 38 2.03 14.08 0.05
CA PHE A 38 0.78 13.59 0.63
C PHE A 38 -0.30 14.68 0.73
N LYS A 39 -1.54 14.33 0.35
CA LYS A 39 -2.72 15.21 0.43
C LYS A 39 -3.85 14.49 1.13
N PHE A 40 -4.59 15.23 1.94
CA PHE A 40 -5.89 14.81 2.42
C PHE A 40 -6.95 15.16 1.38
N ASP A 41 -7.54 14.16 0.74
CA ASP A 41 -8.73 14.34 -0.08
C ASP A 41 -10.03 14.15 0.72
N ARG A 42 -11.17 14.34 0.06
CA ARG A 42 -12.49 14.29 0.68
C ARG A 42 -12.87 12.89 1.17
N ASP A 43 -12.54 11.87 0.39
CA ASP A 43 -13.02 10.51 0.61
C ASP A 43 -12.15 9.84 1.69
N PHE A 44 -10.84 10.07 1.64
CA PHE A 44 -9.90 9.73 2.72
C PHE A 44 -10.29 10.41 4.04
N MET A 45 -10.67 11.69 3.99
CA MET A 45 -11.14 12.40 5.18
C MET A 45 -12.51 11.93 5.69
N ALA A 46 -13.36 11.38 4.83
CA ALA A 46 -14.62 10.76 5.23
C ALA A 46 -14.35 9.43 5.94
N TRP A 47 -13.40 8.64 5.44
CA TRP A 47 -12.98 7.40 6.06
C TRP A 47 -12.34 7.61 7.44
N ILE A 48 -11.38 8.54 7.58
CA ILE A 48 -10.73 8.80 8.88
C ILE A 48 -11.79 9.04 9.97
N ARG A 49 -12.82 9.83 9.63
CA ARG A 49 -13.87 10.29 10.54
C ARG A 49 -15.07 9.35 10.70
N ASN A 50 -15.05 8.18 10.06
CA ASN A 50 -16.11 7.21 10.29
C ASN A 50 -16.04 6.65 11.72
N ASP A 51 -17.12 6.03 12.19
CA ASP A 51 -17.22 5.50 13.56
C ASP A 51 -16.39 4.22 13.81
N THR A 52 -15.55 3.82 12.86
CA THR A 52 -14.65 2.67 13.02
C THR A 52 -13.42 3.07 13.83
N PRO A 53 -13.13 2.41 14.97
CA PRO A 53 -11.91 2.66 15.73
C PRO A 53 -10.66 2.44 14.86
N LYS A 54 -9.75 3.40 14.87
CA LYS A 54 -8.48 3.38 14.13
C LYS A 54 -7.45 4.28 14.79
N THR A 55 -6.18 4.07 14.50
CA THR A 55 -5.04 4.88 14.96
C THR A 55 -4.48 5.73 13.82
N LEU A 56 -3.65 6.73 14.13
CA LEU A 56 -2.91 7.45 13.10
C LEU A 56 -1.96 6.53 12.31
N GLY A 57 -1.50 5.43 12.90
CA GLY A 57 -0.78 4.36 12.21
C GLY A 57 -1.66 3.72 11.15
N ASP A 58 -2.89 3.32 11.48
CA ASP A 58 -3.83 2.75 10.51
C ASP A 58 -4.17 3.75 9.38
N VAL A 59 -4.22 5.05 9.68
CA VAL A 59 -4.40 6.13 8.69
C VAL A 59 -3.18 6.26 7.76
N VAL A 60 -1.98 6.00 8.25
CA VAL A 60 -0.75 5.94 7.45
C VAL A 60 -0.70 4.62 6.65
N ASP A 61 -1.16 3.53 7.24
CA ASP A 61 -1.03 2.16 6.75
C ASP A 61 -2.15 1.73 5.81
N GLU A 62 -3.20 2.53 5.68
CA GLU A 62 -4.37 2.28 4.82
C GLU A 62 -4.06 2.15 3.32
N SER A 63 -2.79 2.16 2.96
CA SER A 63 -2.29 2.04 1.60
C SER A 63 -1.90 0.60 1.22
N GLY A 64 -1.78 -0.33 2.19
CA GLY A 64 -1.28 -1.69 1.94
C GLY A 64 -2.18 -2.56 1.05
N SER A 65 -3.51 -2.48 1.22
CA SER A 65 -4.50 -3.22 0.42
C SER A 65 -5.17 -2.39 -0.67
N ALA A 66 -4.96 -1.07 -0.70
CA ALA A 66 -5.69 -0.13 -1.55
C ALA A 66 -5.70 -0.51 -3.04
N ALA A 67 -4.60 -1.05 -3.57
CA ALA A 67 -4.52 -1.51 -4.95
C ALA A 67 -5.54 -2.61 -5.27
N ILE A 68 -5.78 -3.52 -4.33
CA ILE A 68 -6.73 -4.64 -4.49
C ILE A 68 -8.17 -4.16 -4.32
N GLU A 69 -8.40 -3.22 -3.41
CA GLU A 69 -9.72 -2.62 -3.20
C GLU A 69 -10.20 -1.86 -4.44
N MET A 70 -9.30 -1.06 -5.04
CA MET A 70 -9.58 -0.40 -6.32
C MET A 70 -9.89 -1.42 -7.43
N ALA A 71 -9.09 -2.49 -7.52
CA ALA A 71 -9.31 -3.53 -8.51
C ALA A 71 -10.65 -4.26 -8.33
N LEU A 72 -11.04 -4.58 -7.10
CA LEU A 72 -12.35 -5.18 -6.79
C LEU A 72 -13.50 -4.23 -7.18
N GLY A 73 -13.33 -2.92 -6.94
CA GLY A 73 -14.27 -1.89 -7.38
C GLY A 73 -14.43 -1.85 -8.90
N LEU A 74 -13.32 -1.90 -9.66
CA LEU A 74 -13.36 -1.97 -11.14
C LEU A 74 -13.98 -3.27 -11.66
N CYS A 75 -13.83 -4.37 -10.93
CA CYS A 75 -14.48 -5.64 -11.26
C CYS A 75 -15.99 -5.59 -11.01
N GLY A 76 -16.51 -4.60 -10.27
CA GLY A 76 -17.88 -4.59 -9.77
C GLY A 76 -18.17 -5.76 -8.83
N ALA A 77 -17.14 -6.29 -8.15
CA ALA A 77 -17.25 -7.43 -7.26
C ALA A 77 -17.78 -6.99 -5.90
N ASP A 78 -18.67 -7.79 -5.31
CA ASP A 78 -19.04 -7.64 -3.90
C ASP A 78 -17.89 -8.15 -3.03
N PHE A 79 -17.41 -7.33 -2.09
CA PHE A 79 -16.37 -7.72 -1.15
C PHE A 79 -16.63 -7.17 0.24
N ARG A 80 -15.99 -7.78 1.23
CA ARG A 80 -15.98 -7.32 2.61
C ARG A 80 -14.55 -7.09 3.05
N LEU A 81 -14.28 -5.90 3.56
CA LEU A 81 -13.00 -5.59 4.20
C LEU A 81 -12.96 -6.18 5.60
N VAL A 82 -11.83 -6.79 5.93
CA VAL A 82 -11.51 -7.28 7.26
C VAL A 82 -10.25 -6.57 7.70
N ALA A 83 -10.38 -5.73 8.74
CA ALA A 83 -9.23 -5.04 9.30
C ALA A 83 -8.26 -6.06 9.91
N ALA A 84 -7.05 -6.12 9.35
CA ALA A 84 -5.98 -6.97 9.84
C ALA A 84 -4.63 -6.30 9.53
N SER A 85 -3.70 -6.40 10.47
CA SER A 85 -2.33 -5.92 10.30
C SER A 85 -1.37 -6.80 11.10
N SER A 86 -0.08 -6.75 10.75
CA SER A 86 0.95 -7.52 11.48
C SER A 86 1.33 -6.89 12.81
N TRP A 87 1.00 -5.63 13.06
CA TRP A 87 1.42 -4.85 14.23
C TRP A 87 0.32 -4.63 15.28
N ASN A 88 -0.96 -4.84 14.96
CA ASN A 88 -2.05 -4.72 15.92
C ASN A 88 -2.44 -6.10 16.46
N GLU A 89 -2.17 -6.36 17.75
CA GLU A 89 -2.57 -7.61 18.40
C GLU A 89 -4.09 -7.77 18.44
N GLY A 90 -4.58 -8.97 18.16
CA GLY A 90 -6.00 -9.32 18.27
C GLY A 90 -6.51 -10.25 17.18
N VAL A 91 -7.83 -10.41 17.12
CA VAL A 91 -8.51 -11.39 16.25
C VAL A 91 -8.17 -11.20 14.76
N GLY A 92 -7.98 -9.96 14.31
CA GLY A 92 -7.58 -9.68 12.93
C GLY A 92 -6.17 -10.16 12.59
N GLN A 93 -5.22 -10.04 13.52
CA GLN A 93 -3.85 -10.55 13.36
C GLN A 93 -3.80 -12.07 13.40
N ASP A 94 -4.56 -12.70 14.31
CA ASP A 94 -4.64 -14.16 14.41
C ASP A 94 -5.19 -14.78 13.12
N GLU A 95 -6.26 -14.19 12.58
CA GLU A 95 -6.86 -14.64 11.33
C GLU A 95 -5.93 -14.38 10.13
N LEU A 96 -5.28 -13.22 10.07
CA LEU A 96 -4.28 -12.93 9.03
C LEU A 96 -3.13 -13.93 9.08
N LYS A 97 -2.61 -14.25 10.26
CA LYS A 97 -1.53 -15.24 10.43
C LYS A 97 -1.97 -16.64 10.02
N ARG A 98 -3.23 -17.00 10.26
CA ARG A 98 -3.82 -18.28 9.83
C ARG A 98 -3.92 -18.37 8.32
N LEU A 99 -4.31 -17.29 7.65
CA LEU A 99 -4.51 -17.22 6.20
C LEU A 99 -3.19 -17.02 5.44
N ASN A 100 -2.35 -16.13 5.93
CA ASN A 100 -1.08 -15.73 5.36
C ASN A 100 0.03 -15.81 6.43
N PRO A 101 0.85 -16.88 6.43
CA PRO A 101 1.96 -17.04 7.38
C PRO A 101 3.02 -15.93 7.32
N LEU A 102 3.10 -15.17 6.22
CA LEU A 102 3.97 -13.98 6.12
C LEU A 102 3.41 -12.77 6.87
N MET A 103 2.15 -12.82 7.32
CA MET A 103 1.42 -11.76 8.01
C MET A 103 1.42 -10.43 7.23
N GLN A 104 1.25 -10.53 5.90
CA GLN A 104 1.25 -9.37 5.01
C GLN A 104 -0.14 -9.10 4.44
N VAL A 105 -0.45 -7.82 4.29
CA VAL A 105 -1.59 -7.36 3.49
C VAL A 105 -1.07 -6.92 2.11
N PRO A 106 -1.86 -7.10 1.03
CA PRO A 106 -3.20 -7.68 0.99
C PRO A 106 -3.19 -9.21 1.10
N THR A 107 -4.27 -9.77 1.67
CA THR A 107 -4.61 -11.21 1.64
C THR A 107 -6.07 -11.32 1.20
N LEU A 108 -6.32 -11.95 0.06
CA LEU A 108 -7.67 -12.12 -0.50
C LEU A 108 -8.18 -13.53 -0.21
N VAL A 109 -9.39 -13.63 0.34
CA VAL A 109 -10.13 -14.89 0.42
C VAL A 109 -11.18 -14.90 -0.68
N ALA A 110 -10.92 -15.67 -1.73
CA ALA A 110 -11.81 -15.86 -2.88
C ALA A 110 -12.95 -16.86 -2.55
N PRO A 111 -14.00 -16.94 -3.39
CA PRO A 111 -15.07 -17.93 -3.22
C PRO A 111 -14.53 -19.35 -3.02
N GLY A 112 -15.17 -20.12 -2.14
CA GLY A 112 -14.70 -21.47 -1.79
C GLY A 112 -13.53 -21.50 -0.79
N ASN A 113 -13.24 -20.38 -0.11
CA ASN A 113 -12.16 -20.22 0.88
C ASN A 113 -10.74 -20.37 0.30
N ALA A 114 -10.58 -20.16 -1.01
CA ALA A 114 -9.25 -20.09 -1.60
C ALA A 114 -8.55 -18.81 -1.15
N VAL A 115 -7.30 -18.94 -0.67
CA VAL A 115 -6.50 -17.80 -0.22
C VAL A 115 -5.53 -17.42 -1.33
N LEU A 116 -5.50 -16.14 -1.67
CA LEU A 116 -4.54 -15.53 -2.58
C LEU A 116 -3.78 -14.43 -1.85
N THR A 117 -2.45 -14.51 -1.96
CA THR A 117 -1.49 -13.54 -1.44
C THR A 117 -0.75 -12.91 -2.63
N GLU A 118 0.17 -11.98 -2.35
CA GLU A 118 0.94 -11.22 -3.35
C GLU A 118 0.08 -10.32 -4.27
N SER A 119 0.23 -8.99 -4.15
CA SER A 119 -0.60 -8.02 -4.86
C SER A 119 -0.66 -8.24 -6.37
N ALA A 120 0.44 -8.57 -7.03
CA ALA A 120 0.47 -8.84 -8.48
C ALA A 120 -0.30 -10.11 -8.86
N ALA A 121 -0.25 -11.16 -8.03
CA ALA A 121 -0.97 -12.40 -8.27
C ALA A 121 -2.48 -12.19 -8.07
N ILE A 122 -2.87 -11.46 -7.02
CA ILE A 122 -4.27 -11.08 -6.78
C ILE A 122 -4.82 -10.25 -7.94
N LEU A 123 -4.10 -9.20 -8.38
CA LEU A 123 -4.51 -8.38 -9.53
C LEU A 123 -4.65 -9.21 -10.81
N THR A 124 -3.71 -10.13 -11.05
CA THR A 124 -3.77 -11.04 -12.20
C THR A 124 -4.98 -11.96 -12.12
N HIS A 125 -5.26 -12.53 -10.95
CA HIS A 125 -6.44 -13.38 -10.75
C HIS A 125 -7.73 -12.61 -11.01
N LEU A 126 -7.89 -11.42 -10.45
CA LEU A 126 -9.06 -10.56 -10.67
C LEU A 126 -9.23 -10.20 -12.14
N ALA A 127 -8.15 -9.88 -12.85
CA ALA A 127 -8.21 -9.58 -14.27
C ALA A 127 -8.66 -10.80 -15.13
N LEU A 128 -8.30 -12.01 -14.73
CA LEU A 128 -8.71 -13.24 -15.41
C LEU A 128 -10.17 -13.62 -15.11
N GLU A 129 -10.61 -13.44 -13.86
CA GLU A 129 -11.98 -13.73 -13.43
C GLU A 129 -12.97 -12.69 -13.95
N PHE A 130 -12.54 -11.43 -14.06
CA PHE A 130 -13.33 -10.30 -14.54
C PHE A 130 -12.68 -9.65 -15.77
N PRO A 131 -12.65 -10.29 -16.96
CA PRO A 131 -11.99 -9.73 -18.14
C PRO A 131 -12.53 -8.37 -18.60
N GLN A 132 -13.78 -8.05 -18.25
CA GLN A 132 -14.43 -6.78 -18.59
C GLN A 132 -13.97 -5.61 -17.69
N SER A 133 -13.23 -5.88 -16.62
CA SER A 133 -12.73 -4.86 -15.69
C SER A 133 -11.65 -3.95 -16.30
N GLY A 134 -11.00 -4.38 -17.39
CA GLY A 134 -9.86 -3.66 -17.97
C GLY A 134 -8.57 -3.75 -17.17
N LEU A 135 -8.51 -4.56 -16.11
CA LEU A 135 -7.31 -4.71 -15.26
C LEU A 135 -6.10 -5.26 -16.02
N LEU A 136 -6.32 -6.12 -17.03
CA LEU A 136 -5.32 -6.54 -18.00
C LEU A 136 -5.92 -6.51 -19.41
N SER A 137 -5.09 -6.24 -20.40
CA SER A 137 -5.48 -6.24 -21.80
C SER A 137 -5.84 -7.66 -22.27
N GLY A 138 -6.79 -7.72 -23.21
CA GLY A 138 -7.07 -8.94 -23.98
C GLY A 138 -5.99 -9.25 -25.02
N ASP A 139 -5.20 -8.25 -25.43
CA ASP A 139 -4.06 -8.47 -26.33
C ASP A 139 -2.93 -9.20 -25.60
N SER A 140 -2.38 -10.24 -26.24
CA SER A 140 -1.42 -11.13 -25.59
C SER A 140 -0.07 -10.46 -25.32
N LEU A 141 0.39 -9.57 -26.22
CA LEU A 141 1.69 -8.93 -26.07
C LEU A 141 1.60 -7.82 -25.03
N GLU A 142 0.54 -7.02 -25.10
CA GLU A 142 0.23 -5.99 -24.12
C GLU A 142 0.10 -6.55 -22.71
N ARG A 143 -0.71 -7.60 -22.54
CA ARG A 143 -0.86 -8.28 -21.25
C ARG A 143 0.46 -8.81 -20.71
N ALA A 144 1.34 -9.34 -21.57
CA ALA A 144 2.67 -9.78 -21.15
C ALA A 144 3.52 -8.62 -20.63
N GLN A 145 3.43 -7.42 -21.25
CA GLN A 145 4.11 -6.23 -20.75
C GLN A 145 3.51 -5.71 -19.43
N GLN A 146 2.18 -5.76 -19.27
CA GLN A 146 1.52 -5.40 -18.02
C GLN A 146 1.94 -6.33 -16.87
N LEU A 147 1.95 -7.65 -17.10
CA LEU A 147 2.43 -8.62 -16.11
C LEU A 147 3.91 -8.40 -15.76
N ARG A 148 4.75 -8.08 -16.75
CA ARG A 148 6.15 -7.71 -16.53
C ARG A 148 6.27 -6.46 -15.65
N ALA A 149 5.42 -5.45 -15.88
CA ALA A 149 5.41 -4.23 -15.07
C ALA A 149 4.97 -4.49 -13.63
N LEU A 150 3.91 -5.29 -13.41
CA LEU A 150 3.46 -5.70 -12.07
C LEU A 150 4.56 -6.48 -11.31
N ALA A 151 5.21 -7.43 -12.00
CA ALA A 151 6.35 -8.14 -11.45
C ALA A 151 7.48 -7.18 -11.08
N TYR A 152 7.81 -6.23 -11.96
CA TYR A 152 8.83 -5.22 -11.68
C TYR A 152 8.53 -4.41 -10.42
N ILE A 153 7.30 -3.90 -10.27
CA ILE A 153 6.90 -3.08 -9.11
C ILE A 153 7.05 -3.90 -7.82
N THR A 154 6.54 -5.13 -7.80
CA THR A 154 6.56 -5.97 -6.59
C THR A 154 7.96 -6.42 -6.19
N THR A 155 8.81 -6.81 -7.15
CA THR A 155 10.13 -7.36 -6.86
C THR A 155 11.22 -6.31 -6.67
N ASN A 156 11.06 -5.13 -7.27
CA ASN A 156 12.08 -4.08 -7.20
C ASN A 156 11.64 -2.97 -6.25
N CYS A 157 10.48 -2.37 -6.49
CA CYS A 157 10.05 -1.19 -5.74
C CYS A 157 9.51 -1.59 -4.36
N TYR A 158 8.45 -2.41 -4.31
CA TYR A 158 7.81 -2.81 -3.05
C TYR A 158 8.81 -3.54 -2.14
N ALA A 159 9.53 -4.55 -2.66
CA ALA A 159 10.52 -5.26 -1.84
C ALA A 159 11.54 -4.32 -1.15
N THR A 160 11.97 -3.24 -1.82
CA THR A 160 12.89 -2.25 -1.24
C THR A 160 12.24 -1.41 -0.13
N ILE A 161 10.95 -1.10 -0.26
CA ILE A 161 10.19 -0.39 0.79
C ILE A 161 10.16 -1.21 2.08
N GLY A 162 9.96 -2.53 2.00
CA GLY A 162 10.00 -3.39 3.19
C GLY A 162 11.36 -3.40 3.90
N LEU A 163 12.45 -3.08 3.20
CA LEU A 163 13.79 -2.91 3.79
C LEU A 163 13.95 -1.52 4.43
N ILE A 164 13.35 -0.49 3.85
CA ILE A 164 13.33 0.88 4.39
C ILE A 164 12.48 0.96 5.67
N ASP A 165 11.30 0.34 5.66
CA ASP A 165 10.35 0.40 6.78
C ASP A 165 10.77 -0.46 7.97
N TYR A 166 11.46 -1.58 7.70
CA TYR A 166 11.86 -2.55 8.73
C TYR A 166 13.32 -3.03 8.53
N PRO A 167 14.31 -2.12 8.54
CA PRO A 167 15.72 -2.44 8.25
C PRO A 167 16.32 -3.44 9.24
N GLU A 168 15.83 -3.47 10.49
CA GLU A 168 16.26 -4.39 11.53
C GLU A 168 15.96 -5.86 11.20
N ARG A 169 14.96 -6.14 10.34
CA ARG A 169 14.66 -7.50 9.87
C ARG A 169 15.74 -8.01 8.92
N TRP A 170 16.46 -7.10 8.26
CA TRP A 170 17.50 -7.41 7.29
C TRP A 170 18.91 -7.38 7.89
N LEU A 171 19.11 -6.60 8.96
CA LEU A 171 20.39 -6.48 9.64
C LEU A 171 20.25 -6.63 11.17
N PRO A 172 20.04 -7.86 11.67
CA PRO A 172 19.82 -8.09 13.10
C PRO A 172 21.07 -7.76 13.93
N GLY A 173 20.89 -7.05 15.03
CA GLY A 173 21.96 -6.66 15.95
C GLY A 173 22.81 -5.46 15.50
N ALA A 174 22.42 -4.79 14.42
CA ALA A 174 23.05 -3.54 14.00
C ALA A 174 22.77 -2.39 14.99
N ASP A 175 23.74 -1.49 15.08
CA ASP A 175 23.53 -0.19 15.71
C ASP A 175 22.72 0.76 14.81
N GLN A 176 22.25 1.86 15.38
CA GLN A 176 21.44 2.83 14.65
C GLN A 176 22.17 3.41 13.43
N GLN A 177 23.48 3.64 13.52
CA GLN A 177 24.25 4.19 12.40
C GLN A 177 24.33 3.22 11.22
N GLN A 178 24.42 1.92 11.50
CA GLN A 178 24.38 0.86 10.48
C GLN A 178 23.00 0.78 9.83
N LEU A 179 21.92 0.85 10.60
CA LEU A 179 20.55 0.87 10.08
C LEU A 179 20.30 2.11 9.21
N ASP A 180 20.73 3.30 9.65
CA ASP A 180 20.57 4.55 8.90
C ASP A 180 21.29 4.49 7.54
N ARG A 181 22.48 3.89 7.49
CA ARG A 181 23.21 3.67 6.23
C ARG A 181 22.48 2.70 5.30
N LEU A 182 21.90 1.63 5.84
CA LEU A 182 21.12 0.67 5.07
C LEU A 182 19.88 1.33 4.46
N VAL A 183 19.13 2.08 5.27
CA VAL A 183 17.95 2.83 4.82
C VAL A 183 18.34 3.83 3.73
N ALA A 184 19.38 4.64 3.94
CA ALA A 184 19.82 5.62 2.95
C ALA A 184 20.19 4.98 1.59
N GLY A 185 20.91 3.85 1.62
CA GLY A 185 21.25 3.10 0.40
C GLY A 185 20.03 2.51 -0.29
N ALA A 186 19.08 1.98 0.47
CA ALA A 186 17.85 1.40 -0.05
C ALA A 186 16.91 2.47 -0.65
N THR A 187 16.75 3.62 0.00
CA THR A 187 16.02 4.76 -0.56
C THR A 187 16.63 5.23 -1.88
N GLY A 188 17.96 5.39 -1.95
CA GLY A 188 18.64 5.73 -3.20
C GLY A 188 18.41 4.69 -4.31
N LYS A 189 18.40 3.40 -3.94
CA LYS A 189 18.10 2.32 -4.88
C LYS A 189 16.64 2.35 -5.36
N LEU A 190 15.69 2.62 -4.46
CA LEU A 190 14.27 2.70 -4.76
C LEU A 190 13.98 3.83 -5.76
N HIS A 191 14.57 5.02 -5.56
CA HIS A 191 14.44 6.12 -6.50
C HIS A 191 14.93 5.74 -7.89
N SER A 192 16.13 5.13 -7.99
CA SER A 192 16.66 4.64 -9.25
C SER A 192 15.77 3.56 -9.90
N GLN A 193 15.14 2.69 -9.11
CA GLN A 193 14.21 1.68 -9.63
C GLN A 193 12.95 2.31 -10.21
N TRP A 194 12.45 3.39 -9.63
CA TRP A 194 11.31 4.13 -10.17
C TRP A 194 11.65 4.94 -11.43
N GLU A 195 12.86 5.52 -11.51
CA GLU A 195 13.36 6.13 -12.75
C GLU A 195 13.40 5.09 -13.88
N VAL A 196 14.00 3.93 -13.63
CA VAL A 196 14.03 2.83 -14.61
C VAL A 196 12.62 2.35 -14.95
N PHE A 197 11.71 2.26 -13.98
CA PHE A 197 10.31 1.90 -14.24
C PHE A 197 9.67 2.91 -15.20
N SER A 198 9.83 4.21 -14.93
CA SER A 198 9.34 5.27 -15.78
C SER A 198 9.91 5.13 -17.19
N ASP A 199 11.23 5.00 -17.36
CA ASP A 199 11.85 4.94 -18.68
C ASP A 199 11.45 3.70 -19.49
N VAL A 200 11.30 2.55 -18.83
CA VAL A 200 11.03 1.27 -19.50
C VAL A 200 9.54 1.08 -19.78
N PHE A 201 8.66 1.57 -18.91
CA PHE A 201 7.22 1.32 -18.98
C PHE A 201 6.40 2.54 -19.38
N HIS A 202 7.00 3.72 -19.59
CA HIS A 202 6.37 4.86 -20.26
C HIS A 202 6.26 4.61 -21.78
N ASN A 203 5.48 3.60 -22.14
CA ASN A 203 5.17 3.23 -23.52
C ASN A 203 3.65 2.97 -23.61
N PRO A 204 2.96 3.46 -24.66
CA PRO A 204 1.54 3.23 -24.88
C PRO A 204 1.12 1.76 -24.94
N VAL A 205 2.05 0.81 -25.01
CA VAL A 205 1.73 -0.62 -24.87
C VAL A 205 1.39 -0.97 -23.42
N ALA A 206 2.18 -0.56 -22.43
CA ALA A 206 2.02 -1.07 -21.05
C ALA A 206 1.37 -0.06 -20.10
N TRP A 207 1.32 1.22 -20.49
CA TRP A 207 0.92 2.33 -19.62
C TRP A 207 -0.27 3.11 -20.20
N HIS A 208 -1.41 3.10 -19.48
CA HIS A 208 -2.69 3.70 -19.89
C HIS A 208 -3.26 4.63 -18.81
N PRO A 209 -2.75 5.87 -18.67
CA PRO A 209 -3.14 6.76 -17.58
C PRO A 209 -4.58 7.26 -17.69
N GLU A 210 -5.14 7.32 -18.91
CA GLU A 210 -6.52 7.75 -19.16
C GLU A 210 -7.55 6.63 -18.90
N ALA A 211 -7.09 5.37 -18.81
CA ALA A 211 -7.90 4.19 -18.50
C ALA A 211 -7.07 3.22 -17.63
N PRO A 212 -6.91 3.52 -16.32
CA PRO A 212 -6.00 2.80 -15.45
C PRO A 212 -6.28 1.29 -15.38
N SER A 213 -5.24 0.49 -15.63
CA SER A 213 -5.22 -0.96 -15.48
C SER A 213 -4.56 -1.35 -14.13
N ALA A 214 -4.35 -2.65 -13.91
CA ALA A 214 -3.66 -3.13 -12.73
C ALA A 214 -2.27 -2.49 -12.52
N VAL A 215 -1.57 -2.15 -13.61
CA VAL A 215 -0.23 -1.54 -13.56
C VAL A 215 -0.31 -0.14 -12.97
N GLU A 216 -1.17 0.73 -13.51
CA GLU A 216 -1.33 2.10 -13.03
C GLU A 216 -1.81 2.12 -11.58
N ILE A 217 -2.74 1.24 -11.22
CA ILE A 217 -3.27 1.13 -9.86
C ILE A 217 -2.14 0.78 -8.88
N LEU A 218 -1.39 -0.29 -9.16
CA LEU A 218 -0.32 -0.72 -8.27
C LEU A 218 0.83 0.30 -8.22
N ALA A 219 1.23 0.87 -9.37
CA ALA A 219 2.26 1.90 -9.43
C ALA A 219 1.85 3.15 -8.64
N SER A 220 0.59 3.58 -8.76
CA SER A 220 0.07 4.75 -8.04
C SER A 220 0.07 4.53 -6.53
N VAL A 221 -0.33 3.35 -6.05
CA VAL A 221 -0.32 3.04 -4.62
C VAL A 221 1.11 2.96 -4.10
N VAL A 222 1.95 2.11 -4.69
CA VAL A 222 3.29 1.82 -4.15
C VAL A 222 4.22 3.03 -4.25
N SER A 223 4.04 3.90 -5.25
CA SER A 223 4.85 5.12 -5.38
C SER A 223 4.47 6.24 -4.41
N GLN A 224 3.32 6.13 -3.73
CA GLN A 224 2.87 7.10 -2.72
C GLN A 224 3.28 6.70 -1.30
N TRP A 225 3.90 5.53 -1.13
CA TRP A 225 4.44 5.11 0.15
C TRP A 225 5.68 5.93 0.51
N SER A 226 5.84 6.18 1.80
CA SER A 226 6.88 7.08 2.31
C SER A 226 8.26 6.74 1.77
N GLY A 227 8.96 7.74 1.22
CA GLY A 227 10.30 7.55 0.68
C GLY A 227 10.37 6.72 -0.62
N ALA A 228 9.23 6.44 -1.26
CA ALA A 228 9.22 5.79 -2.57
C ALA A 228 9.64 6.73 -3.71
N ARG A 229 9.57 8.06 -3.53
CA ARG A 229 9.99 9.08 -4.51
C ARG A 229 10.48 10.35 -3.83
#